data_AF-A0A1B8E4T8-F1
#
_entry.id   AF-A0A1B8E4T8-F1
#
_cell.length_a   1.000
_cell.length_b   1.000
_cell.length_c   1.000
_cell.angle_alpha   90.00
_cell.angle_beta   90.00
_cell.angle_gamma   90.00
#
_symmetry.space_group_name_H-M   'P 1'
#
loop_
_entity.id
_entity.type
_entity.pdbx_description
1 polymer ?
#
loop_
_entity_poly.entity_id
_entity_poly.type
_entity_poly.pdbx_seq_one_letter_code
_entity_poly.pdbx_strand_id
1 'polypeptide(L)'
;MGLFSFLDRSSKRSVHSRRESSLQESTDTVMKQGTQEPESTAAQKLTPEAGALLKALSIFHCDGIQEKLLIEGARHVHLKACPKTRLDYEKARDELLRHNLVKWDSKKTELSIHKLMQDVVRKKMGKEEREALYDIGILLISAVWPFTTFETRNKVWRWPVLEACLPHVTQLKEYYNGTHENKVERQSTEAAILFNDAAW
;
A
#
# COMPACT_ATOMS: atom_id res chain seq x y z
N MET A 1 70.13 23.57 12.66
CA MET A 1 70.77 24.65 13.47
C MET A 1 69.68 25.54 14.05
N GLY A 2 69.80 25.94 15.33
CA GLY A 2 68.82 26.68 16.15
C GLY A 2 67.97 25.74 17.01
N LEU A 3 68.27 25.36 18.26
CA LEU A 3 68.66 26.04 19.52
C LEU A 3 67.57 26.89 20.20
N PHE A 4 67.51 26.71 21.53
CA PHE A 4 66.65 27.27 22.59
C PHE A 4 65.32 26.52 22.87
N SER A 5 65.10 25.68 23.88
CA SER A 5 65.61 25.44 25.25
C SER A 5 64.87 26.18 26.38
N PHE A 6 64.52 25.41 27.44
CA PHE A 6 64.10 25.77 28.82
C PHE A 6 62.68 26.35 28.97
N LEU A 7 61.83 25.86 29.89
CA LEU A 7 62.08 25.78 31.33
C LEU A 7 61.40 24.57 32.03
N ASP A 8 62.13 24.08 33.02
CA ASP A 8 61.90 23.09 34.07
C ASP A 8 60.64 23.32 34.95
N ARG A 9 60.14 22.26 35.60
CA ARG A 9 60.19 22.10 37.08
C ARG A 9 59.06 21.24 37.67
N SER A 10 59.46 20.01 38.00
CA SER A 10 59.26 19.32 39.29
C SER A 10 57.85 19.07 39.86
N SER A 11 57.56 17.77 39.95
CA SER A 11 57.21 17.05 41.19
C SER A 11 55.91 17.39 41.92
N LYS A 12 55.03 16.38 41.95
CA LYS A 12 54.54 15.79 43.21
C LYS A 12 54.11 14.35 42.95
N ARG A 13 54.90 13.40 43.47
CA ARG A 13 54.42 12.06 43.83
C ARG A 13 53.57 12.21 45.09
N SER A 14 52.45 11.47 45.19
CA SER A 14 52.11 10.68 46.38
C SER A 14 50.66 10.18 46.34
N VAL A 15 50.54 8.86 46.16
CA VAL A 15 49.68 7.95 46.94
C VAL A 15 48.16 8.19 46.83
N HIS A 16 47.51 7.45 45.93
CA HIS A 16 46.33 6.64 46.25
C HIS A 16 46.38 5.37 45.39
N SER A 17 47.10 4.38 45.92
CA SER A 17 46.93 2.97 45.56
C SER A 17 45.78 2.43 46.41
N ARG A 18 45.04 1.46 45.85
CA ARG A 18 44.18 0.48 46.56
C ARG A 18 42.69 0.84 46.67
N ARG A 19 41.96 0.56 45.58
CA ARG A 19 40.51 0.49 45.33
C ARG A 19 40.37 1.19 43.99
N GLU A 20 40.42 0.51 42.84
CA GLU A 20 39.21 0.00 42.16
C GLU A 20 39.50 -1.23 41.27
N SER A 21 40.38 -2.15 41.68
CA SER A 21 40.55 -3.45 41.01
C SER A 21 39.46 -4.47 41.38
N SER A 22 38.20 -4.02 41.51
CA SER A 22 37.06 -4.84 41.94
C SER A 22 35.74 -4.50 41.24
N LEU A 23 35.78 -3.86 40.07
CA LEU A 23 34.59 -3.58 39.23
C LEU A 23 34.73 -4.11 37.80
N GLN A 24 35.62 -5.09 37.59
CA GLN A 24 35.82 -5.75 36.30
C GLN A 24 35.21 -7.17 36.23
N GLU A 25 34.38 -7.52 37.21
CA GLU A 25 33.78 -8.85 37.30
C GLU A 25 32.34 -8.74 37.83
N SER A 26 31.47 -8.03 37.11
CA SER A 26 29.99 -8.08 37.24
C SER A 26 29.30 -7.10 36.27
N THR A 27 29.52 -7.24 34.95
CA THR A 27 28.57 -6.76 33.92
C THR A 27 28.59 -7.66 32.66
N ASP A 28 28.97 -8.92 32.81
CA ASP A 28 28.59 -9.96 31.83
C ASP A 28 27.29 -10.58 32.32
N THR A 29 26.16 -9.97 31.95
CA THR A 29 24.82 -10.56 31.75
C THR A 29 23.84 -9.38 31.67
N VAL A 30 22.92 -9.43 30.70
CA VAL A 30 21.84 -8.45 30.42
C VAL A 30 22.22 -7.34 29.43
N MET A 31 22.29 -7.69 28.15
CA MET A 31 21.35 -7.22 27.10
C MET A 31 21.93 -7.52 25.70
N LYS A 32 21.61 -8.71 25.20
CA LYS A 32 21.54 -8.95 23.76
C LYS A 32 20.36 -8.14 23.21
N GLN A 33 20.56 -6.86 22.91
CA GLN A 33 19.68 -6.16 21.97
C GLN A 33 20.23 -6.45 20.58
N GLY A 34 19.74 -7.57 20.02
CA GLY A 34 19.76 -7.75 18.58
C GLY A 34 19.11 -6.53 17.95
N THR A 35 19.80 -5.94 16.99
CA THR A 35 19.24 -5.01 16.01
C THR A 35 18.02 -5.69 15.40
N GLN A 36 16.84 -5.39 15.95
CA GLN A 36 15.58 -5.73 15.32
C GLN A 36 15.52 -4.90 14.04
N GLU A 37 15.67 -5.57 12.90
CA GLU A 37 14.95 -5.18 11.70
C GLU A 37 13.50 -4.88 12.09
N PRO A 38 12.82 -3.88 11.51
CA PRO A 38 11.44 -3.59 11.84
C PRO A 38 10.58 -4.81 11.49
N GLU A 39 10.39 -5.66 12.49
CA GLU A 39 9.46 -6.76 12.50
C GLU A 39 8.11 -6.16 12.15
N SER A 40 7.75 -6.34 10.88
CA SER A 40 6.48 -6.95 10.53
C SER A 40 5.34 -6.38 11.38
N THR A 41 4.74 -5.29 10.92
CA THR A 41 3.34 -4.97 11.24
C THR A 41 2.60 -6.29 11.35
N ALA A 42 2.14 -6.58 12.57
CA ALA A 42 1.50 -7.82 12.96
C ALA A 42 0.76 -8.43 11.77
N ALA A 43 1.05 -9.69 11.46
CA ALA A 43 0.20 -10.52 10.64
C ALA A 43 -1.14 -10.72 11.38
N GLN A 44 -1.92 -9.65 11.47
CA GLN A 44 -3.28 -9.64 11.95
C GLN A 44 -4.01 -10.58 10.99
N LYS A 45 -4.50 -11.68 11.54
CA LYS A 45 -5.18 -12.72 10.80
C LYS A 45 -6.52 -12.15 10.33
N LEU A 46 -6.48 -11.46 9.20
CA LEU A 46 -7.67 -10.96 8.53
C LEU A 46 -8.51 -12.15 8.07
N THR A 47 -9.82 -11.97 8.07
CA THR A 47 -10.72 -12.88 7.36
C THR A 47 -10.32 -12.93 5.89
N PRO A 48 -10.56 -14.06 5.19
CA PRO A 48 -10.24 -14.17 3.78
C PRO A 48 -10.96 -13.09 2.94
N GLU A 49 -12.13 -12.64 3.39
CA GLU A 49 -12.92 -11.56 2.77
C GLU A 49 -12.28 -10.19 2.93
N ALA A 50 -11.88 -9.81 4.15
CA ALA A 50 -11.15 -8.57 4.40
C ALA A 50 -9.80 -8.56 3.67
N GLY A 51 -9.11 -9.70 3.63
CA GLY A 51 -7.87 -9.86 2.87
C GLY A 51 -8.08 -9.69 1.37
N ALA A 52 -9.11 -10.30 0.78
CA ALA A 52 -9.43 -10.14 -0.63
C ALA A 52 -9.80 -8.69 -0.98
N LEU A 53 -10.59 -8.03 -0.13
CA LEU A 53 -10.94 -6.62 -0.27
C LEU A 53 -9.68 -5.74 -0.20
N LEU A 54 -8.78 -5.98 0.75
CA LEU A 54 -7.52 -5.24 0.87
C LEU A 54 -6.65 -5.38 -0.37
N LYS A 55 -6.58 -6.60 -0.94
CA LYS A 55 -5.86 -6.85 -2.20
C LYS A 55 -6.49 -6.08 -3.36
N ALA A 56 -7.82 -6.08 -3.48
CA ALA A 56 -8.53 -5.30 -4.50
C ALA A 56 -8.34 -3.78 -4.31
N LEU A 57 -8.32 -3.26 -3.08
CA LEU A 57 -8.02 -1.85 -2.82
C LEU A 57 -6.57 -1.47 -3.15
N SER A 58 -5.66 -2.43 -3.09
CA SER A 58 -4.24 -2.18 -3.31
C SER A 58 -3.90 -1.83 -4.76
N ILE A 59 -4.73 -2.12 -5.75
CA ILE A 59 -4.44 -1.81 -7.17
C ILE A 59 -4.97 -0.44 -7.60
N PHE A 60 -5.92 0.13 -6.84
CA PHE A 60 -6.53 1.44 -7.11
C PHE A 60 -5.73 2.58 -6.50
N HIS A 61 -6.13 3.81 -6.82
CA HIS A 61 -5.59 5.02 -6.21
C HIS A 61 -5.78 4.99 -4.70
N CYS A 62 -4.79 5.49 -3.95
CA CYS A 62 -4.78 5.41 -2.49
C CYS A 62 -5.98 6.12 -1.85
N ASP A 63 -6.46 7.18 -2.49
CA ASP A 63 -7.58 7.98 -1.99
C ASP A 63 -8.76 7.97 -2.95
N GLY A 64 -9.96 8.18 -2.38
CA GLY A 64 -11.19 8.43 -3.12
C GLY A 64 -11.85 7.20 -3.73
N ILE A 65 -11.58 5.97 -3.27
CA ILE A 65 -12.16 4.75 -3.85
C ILE A 65 -13.66 4.68 -3.54
N GLN A 66 -14.52 4.82 -4.55
CA GLN A 66 -15.96 4.84 -4.33
C GLN A 66 -16.49 3.45 -3.89
N GLU A 67 -17.34 3.41 -2.88
CA GLU A 67 -17.96 2.17 -2.39
C GLU A 67 -18.82 1.48 -3.47
N LYS A 68 -19.44 2.29 -4.34
CA LYS A 68 -20.18 1.81 -5.51
C LYS A 68 -19.32 0.97 -6.47
N LEU A 69 -18.06 1.36 -6.69
CA LEU A 69 -17.10 0.61 -7.52
C LEU A 69 -16.92 -0.82 -6.99
N LEU A 70 -16.80 -0.95 -5.68
CA LEU A 70 -16.54 -2.23 -5.02
C LEU A 70 -17.79 -3.09 -4.90
N ILE A 71 -18.96 -2.49 -4.65
CA ILE A 71 -20.21 -3.23 -4.53
C ILE A 71 -20.75 -3.64 -5.90
N GLU A 72 -20.87 -2.71 -6.84
CA GLU A 72 -21.44 -3.00 -8.16
C GLU A 72 -20.45 -3.79 -9.01
N GLY A 73 -19.19 -3.36 -9.04
CA GLY A 73 -18.14 -4.05 -9.78
C GLY A 73 -17.94 -5.49 -9.28
N ALA A 74 -17.94 -5.74 -7.96
CA ALA A 74 -17.68 -7.10 -7.44
C ALA A 74 -18.78 -8.11 -7.84
N ARG A 75 -19.98 -7.66 -8.22
CA ARG A 75 -21.02 -8.55 -8.76
C ARG A 75 -20.65 -9.14 -10.12
N HIS A 76 -19.78 -8.46 -10.87
CA HIS A 76 -19.37 -8.84 -12.21
C HIS A 76 -18.02 -9.57 -12.26
N VAL A 77 -17.36 -9.75 -11.11
CA VAL A 77 -15.99 -10.29 -11.05
C VAL A 77 -15.88 -11.53 -10.16
N HIS A 78 -15.14 -12.53 -10.64
CA HIS A 78 -14.86 -13.77 -9.93
C HIS A 78 -13.54 -13.70 -9.15
N LEU A 79 -13.47 -12.87 -8.10
CA LEU A 79 -12.33 -12.89 -7.18
C LEU A 79 -12.59 -13.88 -6.02
N LYS A 80 -11.63 -14.79 -5.78
CA LYS A 80 -11.72 -15.77 -4.68
C LYS A 80 -11.83 -15.05 -3.34
N ALA A 81 -12.88 -15.38 -2.58
CA ALA A 81 -13.20 -14.79 -1.28
C ALA A 81 -13.52 -13.27 -1.29
N CYS A 82 -13.75 -12.64 -2.45
CA CYS A 82 -14.21 -11.25 -2.45
C CYS A 82 -15.69 -11.19 -2.00
N PRO A 83 -16.07 -10.22 -1.14
CA PRO A 83 -17.45 -10.05 -0.73
C PRO A 83 -18.34 -9.72 -1.94
N LYS A 84 -19.35 -10.57 -2.20
CA LYS A 84 -20.31 -10.39 -3.31
C LYS A 84 -21.60 -9.72 -2.89
N THR A 85 -21.93 -9.82 -1.60
CA THR A 85 -23.11 -9.17 -1.03
C THR A 85 -22.70 -7.91 -0.30
N ARG A 86 -23.63 -6.95 -0.20
CA ARG A 86 -23.41 -5.72 0.56
C ARG A 86 -23.07 -6.00 2.03
N LEU A 87 -23.71 -7.00 2.63
CA LEU A 87 -23.48 -7.36 4.02
C LEU A 87 -22.07 -7.90 4.25
N ASP A 88 -21.57 -8.76 3.35
CA ASP A 88 -20.22 -9.31 3.45
C ASP A 88 -19.18 -8.21 3.21
N TYR A 89 -19.47 -7.29 2.29
CA TYR A 89 -18.63 -6.12 2.06
C TYR A 89 -18.55 -5.22 3.30
N GLU A 90 -19.68 -4.92 3.93
CA GLU A 90 -19.72 -4.09 5.14
C GLU A 90 -18.94 -4.76 6.29
N LYS A 91 -19.08 -6.08 6.49
CA LYS A 91 -18.27 -6.84 7.47
C LYS A 91 -16.77 -6.76 7.18
N ALA A 92 -16.37 -6.99 5.93
CA ALA A 92 -14.98 -6.93 5.51
C ALA A 92 -14.41 -5.52 5.67
N ARG A 93 -15.16 -4.48 5.27
CA ARG A 93 -14.81 -3.07 5.45
C ARG A 93 -14.62 -2.72 6.92
N ASP A 94 -15.56 -3.11 7.78
CA ASP A 94 -15.53 -2.81 9.21
C ASP A 94 -14.36 -3.52 9.89
N GLU A 95 -13.95 -4.70 9.43
CA GLU A 95 -12.70 -5.34 9.85
C GLU A 95 -11.47 -4.54 9.44
N LEU A 96 -11.38 -4.09 8.18
CA LEU A 96 -10.26 -3.26 7.73
C LEU A 96 -10.18 -1.92 8.49
N LEU A 97 -11.32 -1.33 8.84
CA LEU A 97 -11.42 -0.11 9.65
C LEU A 97 -10.94 -0.36 11.09
N ARG A 98 -11.36 -1.47 11.72
CA ARG A 98 -10.90 -1.86 13.07
C ARG A 98 -9.38 -2.00 13.15
N HIS A 99 -8.76 -2.44 12.05
CA HIS A 99 -7.32 -2.59 11.94
C HIS A 99 -6.59 -1.32 11.46
N ASN A 100 -7.30 -0.21 11.24
CA ASN A 100 -6.78 1.04 10.69
C ASN A 100 -6.05 0.88 9.35
N LEU A 101 -6.42 -0.14 8.57
CA LEU A 101 -5.81 -0.42 7.25
C LEU A 101 -6.39 0.50 6.18
N VAL A 102 -7.62 0.95 6.39
CA VAL A 102 -8.36 1.86 5.52
C VAL A 102 -8.99 2.97 6.34
N LYS A 103 -9.32 4.07 5.67
CA LYS A 103 -10.17 5.16 6.16
C LYS A 103 -11.45 5.15 5.34
N TRP A 104 -12.56 5.44 5.99
CA TRP A 104 -13.86 5.53 5.33
C TRP A 104 -14.46 6.89 5.58
N ASP A 105 -14.84 7.57 4.50
CA ASP A 105 -15.63 8.79 4.54
C ASP A 105 -17.09 8.44 4.28
N SER A 106 -17.89 8.45 5.35
CA SER A 106 -19.32 8.14 5.26
C SER A 106 -20.14 9.21 4.53
N LYS A 107 -19.65 10.44 4.42
CA LYS A 107 -20.34 11.52 3.69
C LYS A 107 -20.18 11.38 2.19
N LYS A 108 -18.99 10.95 1.75
CA LYS A 108 -18.66 10.73 0.34
C LYS A 108 -18.85 9.29 -0.11
N THR A 109 -19.07 8.37 0.83
CA THR A 109 -19.09 6.91 0.57
C THR A 109 -17.83 6.44 -0.15
N GLU A 110 -16.69 6.88 0.37
CA GLU A 110 -15.37 6.64 -0.22
C GLU A 110 -14.45 5.95 0.79
N LEU A 111 -13.59 5.08 0.27
CA LEU A 111 -12.52 4.43 1.00
C LEU A 111 -11.19 5.05 0.61
N SER A 112 -10.26 5.06 1.55
CA SER A 112 -8.88 5.44 1.30
C SER A 112 -7.97 4.45 2.02
N ILE A 113 -6.90 4.06 1.37
CA ILE A 113 -5.89 3.15 1.87
C ILE A 113 -4.55 3.87 1.88
N HIS A 114 -3.82 3.74 2.98
CA HIS A 114 -2.49 4.36 3.06
C HIS A 114 -1.56 3.78 1.99
N LYS A 115 -0.88 4.65 1.22
CA LYS A 115 0.06 4.25 0.15
C LYS A 115 1.08 3.20 0.60
N LEU A 116 1.64 3.35 1.82
CA LEU A 116 2.56 2.36 2.38
C LEU A 116 1.91 0.98 2.55
N MET A 117 0.64 0.93 2.95
CA MET A 117 -0.09 -0.33 3.07
C MET A 117 -0.33 -0.96 1.70
N GLN A 118 -0.67 -0.16 0.68
CA GLN A 118 -0.76 -0.68 -0.70
C GLN A 118 0.56 -1.31 -1.14
N ASP A 119 1.69 -0.65 -0.86
CA ASP A 119 3.00 -1.15 -1.25
C ASP A 119 3.38 -2.43 -0.51
N VAL A 120 3.07 -2.53 0.80
CA VAL A 120 3.26 -3.76 1.57
C VAL A 120 2.43 -4.90 0.99
N VAL A 121 1.16 -4.63 0.67
CA VAL A 121 0.24 -5.63 0.11
C VAL A 121 0.69 -6.06 -1.28
N ARG A 122 1.09 -5.14 -2.15
CA ARG A 122 1.64 -5.41 -3.50
C ARG A 122 2.94 -6.21 -3.45
N LYS A 123 3.85 -5.90 -2.51
CA LYS A 123 5.12 -6.63 -2.32
C LYS A 123 4.91 -8.07 -1.88
N LYS A 124 3.84 -8.35 -1.14
CA LYS A 124 3.48 -9.70 -0.70
C LYS A 124 2.85 -10.54 -1.81
N MET A 125 2.31 -9.91 -2.87
CA MET A 125 1.73 -10.62 -4.01
C MET A 125 2.80 -11.06 -5.00
N GLY A 126 2.65 -12.29 -5.50
CA GLY A 126 3.38 -12.76 -6.67
C GLY A 126 2.98 -12.02 -7.94
N LYS A 127 3.77 -12.18 -9.01
CA LYS A 127 3.52 -11.55 -10.31
C LYS A 127 2.14 -11.93 -10.87
N GLU A 128 1.84 -13.22 -10.96
CA GLU A 128 0.58 -13.75 -11.51
C GLU A 128 -0.66 -13.27 -10.72
N GLU A 129 -0.59 -13.28 -9.39
CA GLU A 129 -1.68 -12.81 -8.54
C GLU A 129 -1.94 -11.32 -8.75
N ARG A 130 -0.87 -10.52 -8.86
CA ARG A 130 -0.98 -9.09 -9.10
C ARG A 130 -1.58 -8.83 -10.49
N GLU A 131 -1.18 -9.59 -11.50
CA GLU A 131 -1.71 -9.50 -12.86
C GLU A 131 -3.21 -9.80 -12.89
N ALA A 132 -3.64 -10.91 -12.29
CA ALA A 132 -5.06 -11.24 -12.18
C ALA A 132 -5.86 -10.14 -11.46
N LEU A 133 -5.29 -9.54 -10.39
CA LEU A 133 -5.94 -8.44 -9.71
C LEU A 133 -6.05 -7.18 -10.58
N TYR A 134 -5.06 -6.86 -11.41
CA TYR A 134 -5.18 -5.74 -12.34
C TYR A 134 -6.32 -5.95 -13.35
N ASP A 135 -6.44 -7.15 -13.91
CA ASP A 135 -7.52 -7.46 -14.85
C ASP A 135 -8.88 -7.33 -14.15
N ILE A 136 -8.96 -7.78 -12.90
CA ILE A 136 -10.12 -7.55 -12.03
C ILE A 136 -10.38 -6.05 -11.82
N GLY A 137 -9.36 -5.25 -11.54
CA GLY A 137 -9.50 -3.80 -11.36
C GLY A 137 -10.04 -3.09 -12.61
N ILE A 138 -9.59 -3.50 -13.78
CA ILE A 138 -10.10 -3.02 -15.07
C ILE A 138 -11.58 -3.37 -15.21
N LEU A 139 -11.98 -4.60 -14.89
CA LEU A 139 -13.39 -5.02 -14.93
C LEU A 139 -14.26 -4.26 -13.91
N LEU A 140 -13.75 -4.05 -12.69
CA LEU A 140 -14.45 -3.30 -11.64
C LEU A 140 -14.74 -1.87 -12.10
N ILE A 141 -13.73 -1.16 -12.64
CA ILE A 141 -13.94 0.20 -13.14
C ILE A 141 -14.84 0.20 -14.36
N SER A 142 -14.62 -0.71 -15.31
CA SER A 142 -15.45 -0.79 -16.52
C SER A 142 -16.94 -1.00 -16.20
N ALA A 143 -17.26 -1.69 -15.11
CA ALA A 143 -18.66 -1.89 -14.69
C ALA A 143 -19.36 -0.58 -14.26
N VAL A 144 -18.63 0.40 -13.72
CA VAL A 144 -19.19 1.68 -13.27
C VAL A 144 -18.83 2.85 -14.17
N TRP A 145 -17.89 2.66 -15.09
CA TRP A 145 -17.41 3.69 -16.00
C TRP A 145 -18.51 4.08 -16.99
N PRO A 146 -18.89 5.37 -17.07
CA PRO A 146 -19.95 5.80 -17.95
C PRO A 146 -19.41 5.94 -19.38
N PHE A 147 -19.24 4.83 -20.09
CA PHE A 147 -18.69 4.80 -21.45
C PHE A 147 -19.39 5.79 -22.40
N THR A 148 -18.59 6.43 -23.25
CA THR A 148 -19.10 7.41 -24.21
C THR A 148 -19.92 6.71 -25.29
N THR A 149 -21.18 7.09 -25.41
CA THR A 149 -22.01 6.75 -26.57
C THR A 149 -22.47 8.04 -27.26
N PHE A 150 -23.03 7.91 -28.46
CA PHE A 150 -23.56 9.07 -29.20
C PHE A 150 -24.57 9.88 -28.38
N GLU A 151 -25.37 9.20 -27.56
CA GLU A 151 -26.42 9.79 -26.73
C GLU A 151 -25.90 10.38 -25.42
N THR A 152 -24.84 9.79 -24.87
CA THR A 152 -24.33 10.13 -23.54
C THR A 152 -23.15 11.11 -23.56
N ARG A 153 -22.49 11.31 -24.71
CA ARG A 153 -21.26 12.13 -24.81
C ARG A 153 -21.35 13.53 -24.22
N ASN A 154 -22.50 14.20 -24.35
CA ASN A 154 -22.71 15.57 -23.87
C ASN A 154 -23.47 15.63 -22.53
N LYS A 155 -23.61 14.51 -21.82
CA LYS A 155 -24.42 14.45 -20.60
C LYS A 155 -23.59 14.81 -19.38
N VAL A 156 -23.96 15.91 -18.73
CA VAL A 156 -23.26 16.47 -17.57
C VAL A 156 -23.19 15.50 -16.38
N TRP A 157 -24.17 14.62 -16.21
CA TRP A 157 -24.19 13.64 -15.12
C TRP A 157 -23.00 12.66 -15.14
N ARG A 158 -22.30 12.50 -16.28
CA ARG A 158 -21.13 11.63 -16.40
C ARG A 158 -19.90 12.16 -15.67
N TRP A 159 -19.74 13.49 -15.64
CA TRP A 159 -18.51 14.13 -15.15
C TRP A 159 -18.13 13.73 -13.74
N PRO A 160 -19.04 13.71 -12.74
CA PRO A 160 -18.65 13.34 -11.38
C PRO A 160 -18.13 11.90 -11.28
N VAL A 161 -18.70 10.97 -12.05
CA VAL A 161 -18.26 9.57 -12.06
C VAL A 161 -16.91 9.43 -12.74
N LEU A 162 -16.71 10.13 -13.86
CA LEU A 162 -15.42 10.16 -14.56
C LEU A 162 -14.33 10.75 -13.67
N GLU A 163 -14.58 11.91 -13.05
CA GLU A 163 -13.64 12.59 -12.15
C GLU A 163 -13.22 11.67 -10.99
N ALA A 164 -14.17 10.95 -10.41
CA ALA A 164 -13.91 10.04 -9.30
C ALA A 164 -13.14 8.77 -9.74
N CYS A 165 -13.39 8.25 -10.95
CA CYS A 165 -12.73 7.04 -11.45
C CYS A 165 -11.38 7.30 -12.15
N LEU A 166 -11.16 8.50 -12.69
CA LEU A 166 -9.97 8.84 -13.49
C LEU A 166 -8.64 8.55 -12.78
N PRO A 167 -8.43 8.94 -11.50
CA PRO A 167 -7.19 8.63 -10.80
C PRO A 167 -6.89 7.12 -10.72
N HIS A 168 -7.94 6.31 -10.59
CA HIS A 168 -7.84 4.85 -10.59
C HIS A 168 -7.44 4.32 -11.97
N VAL A 169 -8.07 4.83 -13.04
CA VAL A 169 -7.73 4.45 -14.42
C VAL A 169 -6.29 4.81 -14.78
N THR A 170 -5.84 6.01 -14.42
CA THR A 170 -4.46 6.45 -14.64
C THR A 170 -3.47 5.51 -13.98
N GLN A 171 -3.71 5.14 -12.72
CA GLN A 171 -2.83 4.21 -12.03
C GLN A 171 -2.83 2.81 -12.65
N LEU A 172 -4.00 2.28 -13.04
CA LEU A 172 -4.08 1.00 -13.74
C LEU A 172 -3.32 1.04 -15.07
N LYS A 173 -3.39 2.15 -15.81
CA LYS A 173 -2.65 2.36 -17.07
C LYS A 173 -1.14 2.41 -16.84
N GLU A 174 -0.68 3.07 -15.79
CA GLU A 174 0.74 3.09 -15.40
C GLU A 174 1.25 1.68 -15.10
N TYR A 175 0.45 0.88 -14.37
CA TYR A 175 0.79 -0.51 -14.08
C TYR A 175 0.76 -1.41 -15.32
N TYR A 176 -0.23 -1.21 -16.19
CA TYR A 176 -0.30 -1.88 -17.47
C TYR A 176 1.01 -1.62 -18.23
N ASN A 177 1.34 -0.34 -18.49
CA ASN A 177 2.56 0.07 -19.18
C ASN A 177 3.87 -0.44 -18.56
N GLY A 178 3.99 -0.41 -17.23
CA GLY A 178 5.21 -0.81 -16.51
C GLY A 178 5.47 -2.32 -16.48
N THR A 179 4.48 -3.16 -16.79
CA THR A 179 4.63 -4.63 -16.82
C THR A 179 5.00 -5.18 -18.21
N HIS A 180 5.05 -4.34 -19.24
CA HIS A 180 5.23 -4.75 -20.64
C HIS A 180 6.68 -4.78 -21.13
N GLU A 181 7.52 -5.68 -20.59
CA GLU A 181 8.67 -6.15 -21.37
C GLU A 181 8.23 -7.08 -22.53
N ASN A 182 7.00 -7.63 -22.50
CA ASN A 182 6.45 -8.47 -23.56
C ASN A 182 5.02 -8.03 -23.95
N LYS A 183 4.88 -7.20 -24.99
CA LYS A 183 3.61 -6.56 -25.41
C LYS A 183 2.55 -7.50 -26.01
N VAL A 184 2.92 -8.71 -26.40
CA VAL A 184 2.06 -9.57 -27.24
C VAL A 184 1.01 -10.35 -26.43
N GLU A 185 1.29 -10.66 -25.16
CA GLU A 185 0.47 -11.64 -24.41
C GLU A 185 -0.70 -11.03 -23.63
N ARG A 186 -0.70 -9.72 -23.35
CA ARG A 186 -1.69 -9.09 -22.47
C ARG A 186 -2.65 -8.16 -23.21
N GLN A 187 -3.24 -8.66 -24.29
CA GLN A 187 -4.27 -7.94 -25.04
C GLN A 187 -5.63 -8.11 -24.33
N SER A 188 -5.94 -7.26 -23.35
CA SER A 188 -7.31 -7.15 -22.82
C SER A 188 -8.07 -6.10 -23.63
N THR A 189 -9.16 -6.54 -24.25
CA THR A 189 -10.07 -5.68 -25.01
C THR A 189 -10.72 -4.63 -24.08
N GLU A 190 -11.06 -5.03 -22.85
CA GLU A 190 -11.66 -4.16 -21.84
C GLU A 190 -10.69 -3.05 -21.43
N ALA A 191 -9.41 -3.38 -21.24
CA ALA A 191 -8.37 -2.40 -20.96
C ALA A 191 -8.24 -1.39 -22.11
N ALA A 192 -8.22 -1.87 -23.35
CA ALA A 192 -8.11 -1.01 -24.53
C ALA A 192 -9.31 -0.06 -24.65
N ILE A 193 -10.55 -0.57 -24.48
CA ILE A 193 -11.76 0.26 -24.52
C ILE A 193 -11.75 1.30 -23.40
N LEU A 194 -11.46 0.89 -22.16
CA LEU A 194 -11.42 1.78 -21.00
C LEU A 194 -10.37 2.88 -21.16
N PHE A 195 -9.15 2.51 -21.56
CA PHE A 195 -8.07 3.48 -21.72
C PHE A 195 -8.28 4.41 -22.91
N ASN A 196 -8.92 3.94 -23.99
CA ASN A 196 -9.26 4.80 -25.12
C ASN A 196 -10.35 5.80 -24.74
N ASP A 197 -11.42 5.37 -24.06
CA ASP A 197 -12.48 6.26 -23.60
C ASP A 197 -12.00 7.28 -22.55
N ALA A 198 -11.02 6.88 -21.72
CA ALA A 198 -10.40 7.76 -20.73
C ALA A 198 -9.31 8.69 -21.29
N ALA A 199 -8.76 8.42 -22.47
CA ALA A 199 -7.64 9.16 -23.06
C ALA A 199 -8.04 10.44 -23.81
N TRP A 200 -9.34 10.71 -23.94
CA TRP A 200 -9.96 11.83 -24.65
C TRP A 200 -9.78 11.80 -26.17
#